data_AF-A0A7V4J0Y6-F1
#
_entry.id   AF-A0A7V4J0Y6-F1
#
_cell.length_a   1.000
_cell.length_b   1.000
_cell.length_c   1.000
_cell.angle_alpha   90.00
_cell.angle_beta   90.00
_cell.angle_gamma   90.00
#
_symmetry.space_group_name_H-M   'P 1'
#
loop_
_entity.id
_entity.type
_entity.pdbx_description
1 polymer ?
#
loop_
_entity_poly.entity_id
_entity_poly.type
_entity_poly.pdbx_seq_one_letter_code
_entity_poly.pdbx_strand_id
1 'polypeptide(L)'
;MHKNILSFILLVGTIYALFTLFSGGQFPVSDNDISVAEEWMSAATDRQWAASFQRSEAEELRRLAQGLRKKEYLYDLDRKSNMNRAGEMEFKAGELELLAFQNYEKAVENANNAAREYRKTKEKEKERQAFLMADQSKSRAIEALEKAAESYESSAEAYGPDNADDNVKAGVSAEKASYCRELLARKKAGG
;
A
#
# COMPACT_ATOMS: atom_id res chain seq x y z
N MET A 1 71.94 7.65 -25.74
CA MET A 1 70.91 7.98 -24.73
C MET A 1 69.48 7.74 -25.24
N HIS A 2 69.18 6.58 -25.87
CA HIS A 2 67.84 6.31 -26.45
C HIS A 2 67.17 5.03 -25.92
N LYS A 3 67.84 4.26 -25.04
CA LYS A 3 67.27 3.01 -24.49
C LYS A 3 66.34 3.21 -23.28
N ASN A 4 66.35 4.38 -22.64
CA ASN A 4 65.55 4.63 -21.42
C ASN A 4 64.15 5.20 -21.70
N ILE A 5 63.89 5.72 -22.90
CA ILE A 5 62.59 6.34 -23.24
C ILE A 5 61.57 5.27 -23.63
N LEU A 6 61.98 4.22 -24.35
CA LEU A 6 61.08 3.12 -24.73
C LEU A 6 60.57 2.33 -23.52
N SER A 7 61.42 2.09 -22.51
CA SER A 7 60.99 1.40 -21.28
C SER A 7 60.02 2.23 -20.44
N PHE A 8 60.11 3.57 -20.48
CA PHE A 8 59.20 4.45 -19.75
C PHE A 8 57.81 4.49 -20.39
N ILE A 9 57.74 4.51 -21.73
CA ILE A 9 56.46 4.50 -22.46
C ILE A 9 55.72 3.16 -22.28
N LEU A 10 56.44 2.04 -22.29
CA LEU A 10 55.87 0.71 -22.01
C LEU A 10 55.36 0.57 -20.56
N LEU A 11 56.04 1.20 -19.59
CA LEU A 11 55.59 1.19 -18.19
C LEU A 11 54.33 2.06 -17.97
N VAL A 12 54.28 3.24 -18.58
CA VAL A 12 53.09 4.12 -18.49
C VAL A 12 51.89 3.50 -19.21
N GLY A 13 52.11 2.86 -20.37
CA GLY A 13 51.04 2.17 -21.12
C GLY A 13 50.45 0.97 -20.38
N THR A 14 51.28 0.20 -19.65
CA THR A 14 50.81 -0.93 -18.84
C THR A 14 50.09 -0.48 -17.57
N ILE A 15 50.54 0.61 -16.93
CA ILE A 15 49.83 1.21 -15.78
C ILE A 15 48.47 1.78 -16.22
N TYR A 16 48.38 2.41 -17.40
CA TYR A 16 47.11 2.93 -17.93
C TYR A 16 46.13 1.80 -18.31
N ALA A 17 46.63 0.71 -18.89
CA ALA A 17 45.82 -0.48 -19.19
C ALA A 17 45.37 -1.24 -17.94
N LEU A 18 46.19 -1.27 -16.87
CA LEU A 18 45.77 -1.80 -15.57
C LEU A 18 44.79 -0.86 -14.87
N PHE A 19 44.96 0.46 -14.99
CA PHE A 19 44.00 1.41 -14.43
C PHE A 19 42.63 1.27 -15.10
N THR A 20 42.55 1.10 -16.42
CA THR A 20 41.28 0.87 -17.13
C THR A 20 40.66 -0.51 -16.87
N LEU A 21 41.46 -1.53 -16.54
CA LEU A 21 40.98 -2.85 -16.11
C LEU A 21 40.51 -2.88 -14.64
N PHE A 22 41.07 -2.03 -13.76
CA PHE A 22 40.70 -1.94 -12.33
C PHE A 22 39.71 -0.80 -12.01
N SER A 23 39.59 0.22 -12.86
CA SER A 23 38.48 1.19 -12.82
C SER A 23 37.28 0.51 -13.49
N GLY A 24 36.60 -0.31 -12.70
CA GLY A 24 35.53 -1.21 -13.12
C GLY A 24 34.69 -0.66 -14.27
N GLY A 25 34.64 -1.44 -15.35
CA GLY A 25 33.78 -1.17 -16.48
C GLY A 25 32.38 -0.79 -16.00
N GLN A 26 32.07 0.51 -16.12
CA GLN A 26 30.70 0.97 -16.18
C GLN A 26 30.18 0.45 -17.51
N PHE A 27 29.61 -0.76 -17.48
CA PHE A 27 28.61 -1.13 -18.47
C PHE A 27 27.58 0.01 -18.44
N PRO A 28 27.29 0.67 -19.58
CA PRO A 28 26.24 1.67 -19.60
C PRO A 28 24.97 0.98 -19.12
N VAL A 29 24.46 1.43 -17.98
CA VAL A 29 23.10 1.11 -17.57
C VAL A 29 22.22 1.59 -18.72
N SER A 30 21.36 0.73 -19.25
CA SER A 30 20.46 1.18 -20.29
C SER A 30 19.51 2.20 -19.67
N ASP A 31 19.38 3.41 -20.25
CA ASP A 31 18.45 4.44 -19.77
C ASP A 31 17.02 3.90 -19.65
N ASN A 32 16.70 2.86 -20.43
CA ASN A 32 15.45 2.13 -20.40
C ASN A 32 15.20 1.40 -19.06
N ASP A 33 16.22 0.80 -18.43
CA ASP A 33 16.04 0.07 -17.16
C ASP A 33 15.76 1.03 -15.98
N ILE A 34 16.35 2.24 -16.02
CA ILE A 34 16.05 3.30 -15.05
C ILE A 34 14.63 3.83 -15.27
N SER A 35 14.22 4.04 -16.53
CA SER A 35 12.85 4.45 -16.88
C SER A 35 11.81 3.47 -16.33
N VAL A 36 12.02 2.17 -16.51
CA VAL A 36 11.10 1.13 -16.00
C VAL A 36 11.02 1.15 -14.47
N ALA A 37 12.14 1.32 -13.77
CA ALA A 37 12.15 1.41 -12.32
C ALA A 37 11.35 2.62 -11.81
N GLU A 38 11.48 3.77 -12.49
CA GLU A 38 10.75 5.00 -12.17
C GLU A 38 9.26 4.90 -12.47
N GLU A 39 8.86 4.20 -13.53
CA GLU A 39 7.45 3.87 -13.82
C GLU A 39 6.82 3.04 -12.70
N TRP A 40 7.53 2.01 -12.21
CA TRP A 40 7.05 1.20 -11.08
C TRP A 40 6.91 2.03 -9.79
N MET A 41 7.87 2.93 -9.50
CA MET A 41 7.77 3.81 -8.34
C MET A 41 6.63 4.82 -8.46
N SER A 42 6.42 5.39 -9.66
CA SER A 42 5.30 6.27 -9.94
C SER A 42 3.97 5.54 -9.70
N ALA A 43 3.82 4.34 -10.26
CA ALA A 43 2.65 3.51 -10.06
C ALA A 43 2.45 3.10 -8.59
N ALA A 44 3.52 2.87 -7.82
CA ALA A 44 3.41 2.63 -6.38
C ALA A 44 2.86 3.87 -5.64
N THR A 45 3.29 5.07 -6.03
CA THR A 45 2.88 6.33 -5.42
C THR A 45 1.41 6.64 -5.71
N ASP A 46 0.98 6.46 -6.96
CA ASP A 46 -0.42 6.63 -7.36
C ASP A 46 -1.35 5.70 -6.56
N ARG A 47 -0.91 4.46 -6.34
CA ARG A 47 -1.66 3.49 -5.54
C ARG A 47 -1.75 3.90 -4.07
N GLN A 48 -0.67 4.38 -3.47
CA GLN A 48 -0.72 4.92 -2.10
C GLN A 48 -1.63 6.15 -2.00
N TRP A 49 -1.62 7.02 -3.00
CA TRP A 49 -2.45 8.21 -3.04
C TRP A 49 -3.93 7.84 -3.15
N ALA A 50 -4.29 6.94 -4.07
CA ALA A 50 -5.65 6.41 -4.19
C ALA A 50 -6.14 5.74 -2.90
N ALA A 51 -5.29 4.92 -2.26
CA ALA A 51 -5.62 4.29 -0.98
C ALA A 51 -5.86 5.34 0.13
N SER A 52 -5.04 6.39 0.17
CA SER A 52 -5.17 7.46 1.18
C SER A 52 -6.47 8.26 0.99
N PHE A 53 -6.86 8.53 -0.25
CA PHE A 53 -8.14 9.17 -0.56
C PHE A 53 -9.33 8.32 -0.10
N GLN A 54 -9.30 7.02 -0.41
CA GLN A 54 -10.35 6.06 0.01
C GLN A 54 -10.47 5.97 1.53
N ARG A 55 -9.35 5.96 2.27
CA ARG A 55 -9.35 5.99 3.74
C ARG A 55 -9.95 7.27 4.30
N SER A 56 -9.62 8.43 3.72
CA SER A 56 -10.18 9.71 4.14
C SER A 56 -11.71 9.73 3.96
N GLU A 57 -12.21 9.23 2.83
CA GLU A 57 -13.65 9.13 2.58
C GLU A 57 -14.33 8.15 3.55
N ALA A 58 -13.70 7.00 3.81
CA ALA A 58 -14.19 6.03 4.78
C ALA A 58 -14.29 6.61 6.21
N GLU A 59 -13.30 7.41 6.61
CA GLU A 59 -13.29 8.07 7.92
C GLU A 59 -14.42 9.11 8.05
N GLU A 60 -14.69 9.87 7.00
CA GLU A 60 -15.82 10.80 6.99
C GLU A 60 -17.16 10.06 7.14
N LEU A 61 -17.35 8.97 6.40
CA LEU A 61 -18.56 8.14 6.50
C LEU A 61 -18.74 7.57 7.91
N ARG A 62 -17.67 7.05 8.53
CA ARG A 62 -17.72 6.58 9.93
C ARG A 62 -18.08 7.69 10.91
N ARG A 63 -17.52 8.89 10.72
CA ARG A 63 -17.84 10.06 11.55
C ARG A 63 -19.33 10.43 11.44
N LEU A 64 -19.87 10.44 10.22
CA LEU A 64 -21.29 10.72 9.98
C LEU A 64 -22.20 9.64 10.58
N ALA A 65 -21.85 8.36 10.38
CA ALA A 65 -22.58 7.22 10.94
C ALA A 65 -22.61 7.28 12.48
N GLN A 66 -21.48 7.59 13.11
CA GLN A 66 -21.40 7.76 14.56
C GLN A 66 -22.30 8.90 15.06
N GLY A 67 -22.42 9.98 14.28
CA GLY A 67 -23.37 11.06 14.56
C GLY A 67 -24.83 10.61 14.56
N LEU A 68 -25.19 9.70 13.65
CA LEU A 68 -26.53 9.09 13.61
C LEU A 68 -26.75 8.15 14.80
N ARG A 69 -25.76 7.31 15.14
CA ARG A 69 -25.88 6.34 16.24
C ARG A 69 -26.01 6.99 17.62
N LYS A 70 -25.34 8.13 17.84
CA LYS A 70 -25.36 8.87 19.11
C LYS A 70 -26.54 9.83 19.26
N LYS A 71 -27.32 10.04 18.20
CA LYS A 71 -28.45 10.95 18.25
C LYS A 71 -29.56 10.34 19.11
N GLU A 72 -30.16 11.17 19.96
CA GLU A 72 -31.36 10.80 20.69
C GLU A 72 -32.59 10.93 19.78
N TYR A 73 -33.43 9.90 19.77
CA TYR A 73 -34.62 9.82 18.94
C TYR A 73 -35.87 9.76 19.81
N LEU A 74 -36.85 10.60 19.50
CA LEU A 74 -38.15 10.61 20.20
C LEU A 74 -39.05 9.45 19.76
N TYR A 75 -38.85 8.94 18.55
CA TYR A 75 -39.67 7.90 17.94
C TYR A 75 -38.82 6.73 17.45
N ASP A 76 -39.27 5.50 17.69
CA ASP A 76 -38.54 4.29 17.31
C ASP A 76 -38.39 4.17 15.79
N LEU A 77 -39.40 4.59 15.01
CA LEU A 77 -39.31 4.57 13.54
C LEU A 77 -38.14 5.43 13.01
N ASP A 78 -37.97 6.62 13.58
CA ASP A 78 -36.86 7.52 13.21
C ASP A 78 -35.52 6.91 13.63
N ARG A 79 -35.45 6.33 14.83
CA ARG A 79 -34.26 5.62 15.31
C ARG A 79 -33.87 4.51 14.32
N LYS A 80 -34.80 3.62 13.97
CA LYS A 80 -34.55 2.50 13.04
C LYS A 80 -34.10 2.97 11.67
N SER A 81 -34.76 3.99 11.11
CA SER A 81 -34.39 4.57 9.81
C SER A 81 -32.96 5.14 9.81
N ASN A 82 -32.58 5.83 10.89
CA ASN A 82 -31.23 6.39 10.99
C ASN A 82 -30.17 5.34 11.30
N MET A 83 -30.49 4.29 12.05
CA MET A 83 -29.61 3.13 12.23
C MET A 83 -29.35 2.41 10.91
N ASN A 84 -30.38 2.20 10.08
CA ASN A 84 -30.21 1.66 8.73
C ASN A 84 -29.25 2.53 7.90
N ARG A 85 -29.43 3.86 7.94
CA ARG A 85 -28.52 4.80 7.24
C ARG A 85 -27.10 4.78 7.79
N ALA A 86 -26.93 4.67 9.11
CA ALA A 86 -25.63 4.51 9.74
C ALA A 86 -24.95 3.21 9.27
N GLY A 87 -25.71 2.11 9.23
CA GLY A 87 -25.25 0.84 8.70
C GLY A 87 -24.81 0.92 7.24
N GLU A 88 -25.52 1.67 6.39
CA GLU A 88 -25.13 1.88 4.98
C GLU A 88 -23.83 2.66 4.85
N MET A 89 -23.64 3.69 5.68
CA MET A 89 -22.40 4.47 5.73
C MET A 89 -21.22 3.63 6.22
N GLU A 90 -21.39 2.86 7.29
CA GLU A 90 -20.35 1.98 7.84
C GLU A 90 -20.00 0.83 6.88
N PHE A 91 -21.00 0.26 6.20
CA PHE A 91 -20.77 -0.73 5.15
C PHE A 91 -19.91 -0.15 4.02
N LYS A 92 -20.27 1.04 3.52
CA LYS A 92 -19.53 1.71 2.46
C LYS A 92 -18.12 2.11 2.91
N ALA A 93 -17.95 2.53 4.16
CA ALA A 93 -16.63 2.76 4.74
C ALA A 93 -15.79 1.47 4.74
N GLY A 94 -16.40 0.32 5.07
CA GLY A 94 -15.76 -1.00 4.95
C GLY A 94 -15.30 -1.31 3.53
N GLU A 95 -16.12 -1.03 2.51
CA GLU A 95 -15.75 -1.22 1.09
C GLU A 95 -14.55 -0.36 0.69
N LEU A 96 -14.55 0.90 1.10
CA LEU A 96 -13.47 1.85 0.79
C LEU A 96 -12.15 1.46 1.46
N GLU A 97 -12.18 1.02 2.72
CA GLU A 97 -11.00 0.51 3.43
C GLU A 97 -10.47 -0.78 2.80
N LEU A 98 -11.35 -1.68 2.36
CA LEU A 98 -10.94 -2.90 1.66
C LEU A 98 -10.29 -2.59 0.29
N LEU A 99 -10.83 -1.60 -0.44
CA LEU A 99 -10.19 -1.09 -1.66
C LEU A 99 -8.85 -0.42 -1.37
N ALA A 100 -8.73 0.33 -0.27
CA ALA A 100 -7.48 0.94 0.16
C ALA A 100 -6.43 -0.12 0.48
N PHE A 101 -6.81 -1.19 1.19
CA PHE A 101 -5.97 -2.36 1.42
C PHE A 101 -5.43 -2.95 0.10
N GLN A 102 -6.31 -3.18 -0.89
CA GLN A 102 -5.91 -3.71 -2.20
C GLN A 102 -4.95 -2.78 -2.95
N ASN A 103 -5.15 -1.47 -2.86
CA ASN A 103 -4.25 -0.49 -3.44
C ASN A 103 -2.89 -0.47 -2.74
N TYR A 104 -2.83 -0.55 -1.40
CA TYR A 104 -1.56 -0.66 -0.69
C TYR A 104 -0.83 -1.96 -1.02
N GLU A 105 -1.51 -3.10 -1.15
CA GLU A 105 -0.90 -4.36 -1.59
C GLU A 105 -0.25 -4.23 -2.98
N LYS A 106 -0.93 -3.56 -3.92
CA LYS A 106 -0.34 -3.26 -5.24
C LYS A 106 0.81 -2.27 -5.15
N ALA A 107 0.76 -1.31 -4.22
CA ALA A 107 1.88 -0.40 -3.99
C ALA A 107 3.12 -1.16 -3.48
N VAL A 108 2.94 -2.14 -2.58
CA VAL A 108 4.01 -3.05 -2.12
C VAL A 108 4.62 -3.81 -3.29
N GLU A 109 3.78 -4.41 -4.14
CA GLU A 109 4.24 -5.15 -5.33
C GLU A 109 5.05 -4.25 -6.27
N ASN A 110 4.50 -3.08 -6.61
CA ASN A 110 5.16 -2.11 -7.49
C ASN A 110 6.49 -1.62 -6.92
N ALA A 111 6.55 -1.28 -5.63
CA ALA A 111 7.77 -0.84 -4.97
C ALA A 111 8.83 -1.96 -4.91
N ASN A 112 8.43 -3.22 -4.68
CA ASN A 112 9.34 -4.36 -4.78
C ASN A 112 9.85 -4.59 -6.20
N ASN A 113 9.01 -4.40 -7.22
CA ASN A 113 9.43 -4.46 -8.62
C ASN A 113 10.45 -3.37 -8.93
N ALA A 114 10.20 -2.12 -8.52
CA ALA A 114 11.14 -1.02 -8.65
C ALA A 114 12.47 -1.31 -7.95
N ALA A 115 12.45 -1.84 -6.72
CA ALA A 115 13.66 -2.21 -5.99
C ALA A 115 14.51 -3.24 -6.75
N ARG A 116 13.87 -4.24 -7.39
CA ARG A 116 14.57 -5.21 -8.24
C ARG A 116 15.21 -4.55 -9.46
N GLU A 117 14.54 -3.59 -10.09
CA GLU A 117 15.11 -2.87 -11.23
C GLU A 117 16.27 -1.95 -10.81
N TYR A 118 16.12 -1.18 -9.73
CA TYR A 118 17.22 -0.37 -9.17
C TYR A 118 18.44 -1.20 -8.76
N ARG A 119 18.23 -2.44 -8.31
CA ARG A 119 19.34 -3.36 -8.02
C ARG A 119 20.13 -3.71 -9.29
N LYS A 120 19.46 -3.96 -10.41
CA LYS A 120 20.14 -4.29 -11.69
C LYS A 120 21.00 -3.11 -12.17
N THR A 121 20.51 -1.89 -11.97
CA THR A 121 21.20 -0.65 -12.35
C THR A 121 22.21 -0.16 -11.30
N LYS A 122 22.33 -0.87 -10.17
CA LYS A 122 23.22 -0.55 -9.03
C LYS A 122 22.89 0.77 -8.32
N GLU A 123 21.64 1.23 -8.41
CA GLU A 123 21.09 2.42 -7.74
C GLU A 123 20.70 2.13 -6.29
N LYS A 124 21.71 1.93 -5.41
CA LYS A 124 21.50 1.44 -4.03
C LYS A 124 20.59 2.31 -3.17
N GLU A 125 20.65 3.64 -3.32
CA GLU A 125 19.81 4.54 -2.52
C GLU A 125 18.34 4.49 -2.97
N LYS A 126 18.09 4.43 -4.28
CA LYS A 126 16.73 4.26 -4.82
C LYS A 126 16.15 2.89 -4.48
N GLU A 127 16.97 1.82 -4.53
CA GLU A 127 16.58 0.49 -4.06
C GLU A 127 16.13 0.53 -2.58
N ARG A 128 16.90 1.18 -1.71
CA ARG A 128 16.58 1.33 -0.29
C ARG A 128 15.27 2.10 -0.09
N GLN A 129 15.05 3.18 -0.83
CA GLN A 129 13.82 3.97 -0.76
C GLN A 129 12.59 3.15 -1.20
N ALA A 130 12.72 2.35 -2.25
CA ALA A 130 11.66 1.47 -2.71
C ALA A 130 11.28 0.41 -1.65
N PHE A 131 12.26 -0.19 -0.97
CA PHE A 131 11.96 -1.11 0.15
C PHE A 131 11.28 -0.42 1.33
N LEU A 132 11.73 0.78 1.72
CA LEU A 132 11.08 1.55 2.79
C LEU A 132 9.63 1.87 2.44
N MET A 133 9.35 2.22 1.19
CA MET A 133 7.99 2.45 0.71
C MET A 133 7.14 1.18 0.73
N ALA A 134 7.71 0.03 0.36
CA ALA A 134 7.04 -1.27 0.44
C ALA A 134 6.67 -1.61 1.89
N ASP A 135 7.60 -1.46 2.84
CA ASP A 135 7.35 -1.72 4.26
C ASP A 135 6.27 -0.80 4.85
N GLN A 136 6.33 0.50 4.54
CA GLN A 136 5.30 1.46 4.96
C GLN A 136 3.92 1.10 4.38
N SER A 137 3.87 0.73 3.09
CA SER A 137 2.63 0.32 2.43
C SER A 137 2.06 -0.96 3.04
N LYS A 138 2.92 -1.93 3.38
CA LYS A 138 2.52 -3.18 4.03
C LYS A 138 1.87 -2.92 5.39
N SER A 139 2.45 -2.04 6.21
CA SER A 139 1.86 -1.65 7.50
C SER A 139 0.49 -0.98 7.30
N ARG A 140 0.39 -0.03 6.36
CA ARG A 140 -0.87 0.67 6.06
C ARG A 140 -1.94 -0.25 5.46
N ALA A 141 -1.55 -1.27 4.71
CA ALA A 141 -2.46 -2.30 4.21
C ALA A 141 -3.13 -3.04 5.38
N ILE A 142 -2.34 -3.46 6.37
CA ILE A 142 -2.84 -4.14 7.58
C ILE A 142 -3.83 -3.24 8.35
N GLU A 143 -3.48 -1.97 8.56
CA GLU A 143 -4.37 -1.01 9.21
C GLU A 143 -5.70 -0.82 8.46
N ALA A 144 -5.64 -0.70 7.13
CA ALA A 144 -6.84 -0.54 6.30
C ALA A 144 -7.74 -1.79 6.40
N LEU A 145 -7.15 -2.98 6.38
CA LEU A 145 -7.90 -4.23 6.53
C LEU A 145 -8.54 -4.37 7.92
N GLU A 146 -7.86 -3.93 8.99
CA GLU A 146 -8.43 -3.84 10.34
C GLU A 146 -9.62 -2.89 10.38
N LYS A 147 -9.48 -1.70 9.80
CA LYS A 147 -10.55 -0.70 9.72
C LYS A 147 -11.73 -1.16 8.86
N ALA A 148 -11.48 -1.93 7.81
CA ALA A 148 -12.53 -2.55 7.01
C ALA A 148 -13.37 -3.51 7.87
N ALA A 149 -12.70 -4.42 8.60
CA ALA A 149 -13.37 -5.36 9.50
C ALA A 149 -14.22 -4.65 10.56
N GLU A 150 -13.64 -3.66 11.26
CA GLU A 150 -14.36 -2.85 12.26
C GLU A 150 -15.59 -2.13 11.69
N SER A 151 -15.48 -1.62 10.46
CA SER A 151 -16.58 -0.91 9.80
C SER A 151 -17.72 -1.88 9.44
N TYR A 152 -17.41 -3.09 8.95
CA TYR A 152 -18.42 -4.11 8.70
C TYR A 152 -19.06 -4.65 9.98
N GLU A 153 -18.29 -4.81 11.07
CA GLU A 153 -18.84 -5.19 12.38
C GLU A 153 -19.82 -4.13 12.91
N SER A 154 -19.45 -2.86 12.80
CA SER A 154 -20.31 -1.73 13.19
C SER A 154 -21.59 -1.71 12.34
N SER A 155 -21.46 -1.94 11.03
CA SER A 155 -22.58 -2.01 10.11
C SER A 155 -23.54 -3.16 10.45
N ALA A 156 -23.00 -4.33 10.78
CA ALA A 156 -23.79 -5.48 11.22
C ALA A 156 -24.58 -5.17 12.50
N GLU A 157 -23.96 -4.47 13.46
CA GLU A 157 -24.62 -4.03 14.69
C GLU A 157 -25.76 -3.03 14.38
N ALA A 158 -25.52 -2.06 13.49
CA ALA A 158 -26.52 -1.06 13.10
C ALA A 158 -27.74 -1.69 12.41
N TYR A 159 -27.53 -2.75 11.62
CA TYR A 159 -28.62 -3.51 11.00
C TYR A 159 -29.30 -4.53 11.91
N GLY A 160 -28.71 -4.83 13.06
CA GLY A 160 -29.15 -5.88 13.97
C GLY A 160 -30.60 -5.73 14.48
N PRO A 161 -31.14 -6.79 15.10
CA PRO A 161 -32.55 -6.87 15.52
C PRO A 161 -32.96 -5.77 16.50
N ASP A 162 -32.04 -5.33 17.37
CA ASP A 162 -32.29 -4.26 18.35
C ASP A 162 -32.25 -2.85 17.73
N ASN A 163 -31.76 -2.74 16.49
CA ASN A 163 -31.57 -1.50 15.76
C ASN A 163 -32.48 -1.47 14.52
N ALA A 164 -31.93 -1.57 13.31
CA ALA A 164 -32.74 -1.47 12.10
C ALA A 164 -33.65 -2.68 11.83
N ASP A 165 -33.39 -3.83 12.47
CA ASP A 165 -34.10 -5.09 12.26
C ASP A 165 -34.04 -5.59 10.79
N ASP A 166 -32.89 -5.37 10.15
CA ASP A 166 -32.58 -5.86 8.80
C ASP A 166 -31.55 -7.00 8.89
N ASN A 167 -32.04 -8.17 9.28
CA ASN A 167 -31.21 -9.35 9.53
C ASN A 167 -30.42 -9.80 8.29
N VAL A 168 -30.90 -9.50 7.08
CA VAL A 168 -30.19 -9.84 5.82
C VAL A 168 -28.95 -8.97 5.68
N LYS A 169 -29.09 -7.64 5.81
CA LYS A 169 -27.93 -6.74 5.74
C LYS A 169 -26.97 -6.95 6.91
N ALA A 170 -27.48 -7.28 8.10
CA ALA A 170 -26.67 -7.63 9.25
C ALA A 170 -25.80 -8.87 8.96
N GLY A 171 -26.39 -9.93 8.40
CA GLY A 171 -25.69 -11.15 8.01
C GLY A 171 -24.59 -10.90 6.98
N VAL A 172 -24.91 -10.19 5.89
CA VAL A 172 -23.92 -9.86 4.84
C VAL A 172 -22.75 -9.05 5.41
N SER A 173 -23.03 -8.11 6.30
CA SER A 173 -21.99 -7.29 6.94
C SER A 173 -21.11 -8.14 7.87
N ALA A 174 -21.70 -9.04 8.65
CA ALA A 174 -20.96 -9.96 9.51
C ALA A 174 -20.06 -10.92 8.71
N GLU A 175 -20.52 -11.43 7.57
CA GLU A 175 -19.71 -12.27 6.67
C GLU A 175 -18.48 -11.50 6.13
N LYS A 176 -18.68 -10.25 5.71
CA LYS A 176 -17.56 -9.40 5.23
C LYS A 176 -16.58 -9.05 6.34
N ALA A 177 -17.07 -8.80 7.55
CA ALA A 177 -16.21 -8.64 8.72
C ALA A 177 -15.35 -9.90 8.95
N SER A 178 -15.97 -11.09 8.99
CA SER A 178 -15.27 -12.37 9.18
C SER A 178 -14.21 -12.59 8.10
N TYR A 179 -14.54 -12.34 6.83
CA TYR A 179 -13.60 -12.42 5.72
C TYR A 179 -12.38 -11.51 5.94
N CYS A 180 -12.59 -10.25 6.34
CA CYS A 180 -11.49 -9.33 6.62
C CYS A 180 -10.62 -9.81 7.80
N ARG A 181 -11.24 -10.33 8.86
CA ARG A 181 -10.53 -10.90 10.03
C ARG A 181 -9.71 -12.12 9.66
N GLU A 182 -10.23 -13.02 8.83
CA GLU A 182 -9.48 -14.17 8.32
C GLU A 182 -8.28 -13.74 7.48
N LEU A 183 -8.46 -12.79 6.56
CA LEU A 183 -7.36 -12.24 5.77
C LEU A 183 -6.29 -11.62 6.66
N LEU A 184 -6.70 -10.86 7.68
CA LEU A 184 -5.80 -10.22 8.64
C LEU A 184 -5.00 -11.27 9.42
N ALA A 185 -5.65 -12.34 9.88
CA ALA A 185 -4.99 -13.44 10.57
C ALA A 185 -3.93 -14.11 9.68
N ARG A 186 -4.25 -14.37 8.40
CA ARG A 186 -3.29 -14.91 7.43
C ARG A 186 -2.09 -13.98 7.22
N LYS A 187 -2.34 -12.67 7.13
CA LYS A 187 -1.29 -11.65 6.95
C LYS A 187 -0.39 -11.50 8.17
N LYS A 188 -0.92 -11.63 9.38
CA LYS A 188 -0.14 -11.59 10.63
C LYS A 188 0.63 -12.88 10.90
N ALA A 189 0.09 -14.04 10.50
CA ALA A 189 0.76 -15.33 10.67
C ALA A 189 1.87 -15.58 9.63
N GLY A 190 1.77 -14.98 8.45
CA GLY A 190 2.77 -15.06 7.38
C GLY A 190 3.75 -13.88 7.31
N GLY A 191 3.73 -12.99 8.31
CA GLY A 191 4.68 -11.89 8.47
C GLY A 191 5.88 -12.31 9.30
#